data_AF-A0A2V9M080-F1
#
_entry.id   AF-A0A2V9M080-F1
#
_cell.length_a   1.000
_cell.length_b   1.000
_cell.length_c   1.000
_cell.angle_alpha   90.00
_cell.angle_beta   90.00
_cell.angle_gamma   90.00
#
_symmetry.space_group_name_H-M   'P 1'
#
loop_
_entity.id
_entity.type
_entity.pdbx_description
1 polymer ?
#
loop_
_entity_poly.entity_id
_entity_poly.type
_entity_poly.pdbx_seq_one_letter_code
_entity_poly.pdbx_strand_id
1 'polypeptide(L)'
;MLDVFRRHLKPVPHKPYQIQECIPFRFRFRQGTSRCVLQYTLRLVEPATGQGCSQWATGLIYAQAGEAERLCQQMQTSIQRQEIPEAWRSFEPVDFIPDLNMLVTLFPHDHKLPSLPRVMAGMSADLKPLLLDQFGPGDWQVGRCDIEPMRYRTELGAVVRYTIAGRNRLTAGNETKRFYLKVYRNQRGRETYQLLRSLAERAGAHEKFFSVIKPIAYLSELRTLVLEEAAGTSLQEVLLHDSDSLTAVRAVARAVAALNQSDIPGTRAHLLEDRRAELKRAAKLLRWACPQLRPLLDQITAAVVAGFEEVPAAPIHRDLKADHIFLDGERVIFVDLDSLALGDPVVDATHLMSYLIARVGLSTVSFEQARAAVRAFAEEYCAHVPVAWHRRLPIHYAAALVEVAAGIFRRQEPSWPETLLALVEQAGLALAGRL
;
A
#
# COMPACT_ATOMS: atom_id res chain seq x y z
N MET A 1 -24.71 7.64 -3.19
CA MET A 1 -24.18 6.39 -2.60
C MET A 1 -24.62 6.16 -1.16
N LEU A 2 -24.54 7.15 -0.26
CA LEU A 2 -25.02 7.02 1.12
C LEU A 2 -26.46 6.46 1.20
N ASP A 3 -27.40 7.09 0.50
CA ASP A 3 -28.81 6.65 0.50
C ASP A 3 -29.01 5.29 -0.15
N VAL A 4 -28.19 4.97 -1.15
CA VAL A 4 -28.18 3.65 -1.79
C VAL A 4 -27.81 2.58 -0.77
N PHE A 5 -26.71 2.76 -0.02
CA PHE A 5 -26.32 1.78 1.00
C PHE A 5 -27.32 1.71 2.16
N ARG A 6 -27.91 2.83 2.58
CA ARG A 6 -28.98 2.81 3.60
C ARG A 6 -30.21 2.00 3.18
N ARG A 7 -30.58 2.07 1.90
CA ARG A 7 -31.74 1.36 1.36
C ARG A 7 -31.47 -0.13 1.14
N HIS A 8 -30.26 -0.49 0.70
CA HIS A 8 -29.98 -1.82 0.18
C HIS A 8 -29.16 -2.72 1.11
N LEU A 9 -28.34 -2.18 2.03
CA LEU A 9 -27.57 -3.03 2.94
C LEU A 9 -28.46 -3.56 4.06
N LYS A 10 -28.56 -4.89 4.15
CA LYS A 10 -29.41 -5.59 5.13
C LYS A 10 -28.66 -5.77 6.45
N PRO A 11 -29.12 -5.18 7.57
CA PRO A 11 -28.46 -5.37 8.86
C PRO A 11 -28.59 -6.83 9.31
N VAL A 12 -27.56 -7.34 10.00
CA VAL A 12 -27.63 -8.68 10.61
C VAL A 12 -28.64 -8.65 11.77
N PRO A 13 -29.43 -9.71 12.00
CA PRO A 13 -30.34 -9.77 13.15
C PRO A 13 -29.63 -9.41 14.46
N HIS A 14 -30.29 -8.64 15.32
CA HIS A 14 -29.81 -8.20 16.64
C HIS A 14 -28.66 -7.19 16.69
N LYS A 15 -28.21 -6.62 15.56
CA LYS A 15 -27.25 -5.50 15.50
C LYS A 15 -27.74 -4.36 14.61
N PRO A 16 -28.62 -3.46 15.09
CA PRO A 16 -29.28 -2.47 14.25
C PRO A 16 -28.38 -1.26 13.97
N TYR A 17 -27.23 -1.46 13.31
CA TYR A 17 -26.37 -0.35 12.91
C TYR A 17 -27.04 0.56 11.88
N GLN A 18 -26.87 1.87 12.03
CA GLN A 18 -27.26 2.87 11.04
C GLN A 18 -26.03 3.44 10.34
N ILE A 19 -26.12 3.61 9.02
CA ILE A 19 -25.05 4.23 8.21
C ILE A 19 -25.20 5.76 8.31
N GLN A 20 -24.25 6.43 8.96
CA GLN A 20 -24.24 7.90 9.07
C GLN A 20 -23.55 8.56 7.88
N GLU A 21 -22.38 8.04 7.50
CA GLU A 21 -21.56 8.57 6.41
C GLU A 21 -21.12 7.46 5.45
N CYS A 22 -20.88 7.84 4.20
CA CYS A 22 -20.33 6.97 3.17
C CYS A 22 -19.26 7.74 2.39
N ILE A 23 -18.00 7.43 2.69
CA ILE A 23 -16.83 8.15 2.15
C ILE A 23 -16.15 7.28 1.10
N PRO A 24 -16.12 7.67 -0.19
CA PRO A 24 -15.33 6.95 -1.19
C PRO A 24 -13.84 7.16 -0.90
N PHE A 25 -13.05 6.08 -0.92
CA PHE A 25 -11.60 6.16 -0.66
C PHE A 25 -10.74 5.39 -1.67
N ARG A 26 -11.36 4.65 -2.60
CA ARG A 26 -10.62 4.11 -3.75
C ARG A 26 -11.48 3.89 -4.96
N PHE A 27 -10.90 4.22 -6.12
CA PHE A 27 -11.43 3.97 -7.44
C PHE A 27 -10.44 3.15 -8.28
N ARG A 28 -10.90 2.06 -8.91
CA ARG A 28 -10.12 1.30 -9.89
C ARG A 28 -10.98 0.90 -11.07
N PHE A 29 -10.65 1.44 -12.24
CA PHE A 29 -11.20 1.01 -13.52
C PHE A 29 -10.24 0.05 -14.21
N ARG A 30 -10.69 -1.18 -14.54
CA ARG A 30 -9.93 -2.15 -15.33
C ARG A 30 -10.52 -2.23 -16.73
N GLN A 31 -9.87 -1.57 -17.69
CA GLN A 31 -10.28 -1.58 -19.09
C GLN A 31 -10.18 -2.96 -19.75
N GLY A 32 -9.20 -3.79 -19.38
CA GLY A 32 -9.03 -5.13 -19.96
C GLY A 32 -10.10 -6.15 -19.57
N THR A 33 -10.86 -5.88 -18.50
CA THR A 33 -11.99 -6.74 -18.06
C THR A 33 -13.29 -5.95 -17.98
N SER A 34 -13.31 -4.74 -18.53
CA SER A 34 -14.43 -3.78 -18.49
C SER A 34 -15.17 -3.74 -17.15
N ARG A 35 -14.43 -3.65 -16.03
CA ARG A 35 -15.01 -3.63 -14.68
C ARG A 35 -14.51 -2.48 -13.84
N CYS A 36 -15.37 -1.97 -12.97
CA CYS A 36 -15.10 -0.92 -12.01
C CYS A 36 -15.13 -1.48 -10.59
N VAL A 37 -14.16 -1.07 -9.77
CA VAL A 37 -14.07 -1.40 -8.34
C VAL A 37 -14.06 -0.10 -7.55
N LEU A 38 -15.05 0.05 -6.68
CA LEU A 38 -15.29 1.23 -5.87
C LEU A 38 -15.20 0.81 -4.39
N GLN A 39 -14.35 1.46 -3.60
CA GLN A 39 -14.27 1.21 -2.16
C GLN A 39 -14.77 2.41 -1.36
N TYR A 40 -15.53 2.11 -0.31
CA TYR A 40 -16.16 3.09 0.57
C TYR A 40 -15.90 2.74 2.04
N THR A 41 -15.71 3.77 2.86
CA THR A 41 -15.75 3.68 4.32
C THR A 41 -17.14 4.11 4.76
N LEU A 42 -17.86 3.20 5.41
CA LEU A 42 -19.15 3.46 6.03
C LEU A 42 -18.91 3.78 7.49
N ARG A 43 -19.35 4.95 7.96
CA ARG A 43 -19.41 5.22 9.40
C ARG A 43 -20.75 4.74 9.92
N LEU A 44 -20.70 3.82 10.87
CA LEU A 44 -21.86 3.17 11.45
C LEU A 44 -22.03 3.67 12.89
N VAL A 45 -23.28 3.76 13.34
CA VAL A 45 -23.63 4.01 14.74
C VAL A 45 -24.65 3.00 15.19
N GLU A 46 -24.43 2.43 16.37
CA GLU A 46 -25.42 1.60 17.06
C GLU A 46 -26.39 2.51 17.82
N PRO A 47 -27.69 2.54 17.48
CA PRO A 47 -28.65 3.47 18.09
C PRO A 47 -28.82 3.30 19.59
N ALA A 48 -28.66 2.08 20.11
CA ALA A 48 -28.85 1.78 21.53
C ALA A 48 -27.72 2.33 22.43
N THR A 49 -26.48 2.28 21.94
CA THR A 49 -25.29 2.65 22.71
C THR A 49 -24.70 3.99 22.28
N GLY A 50 -25.07 4.47 21.09
CA GLY A 50 -24.40 5.59 20.42
C GLY A 50 -23.00 5.24 19.92
N GLN A 51 -22.55 3.98 20.05
CA GLN A 51 -21.20 3.58 19.72
C GLN A 51 -20.99 3.59 18.20
N GLY A 52 -19.95 4.30 17.77
CA GLY A 52 -19.54 4.38 16.37
C GLY A 52 -18.54 3.29 15.98
N CYS A 53 -18.65 2.76 14.77
CA CYS A 53 -17.60 1.95 14.15
C CYS A 53 -17.48 2.25 12.64
N SER A 54 -16.43 1.71 12.01
CA SER A 54 -16.22 1.86 10.56
C SER A 54 -16.28 0.51 9.88
N GLN A 55 -16.96 0.46 8.74
CA GLN A 55 -17.08 -0.74 7.90
C GLN A 55 -16.63 -0.40 6.48
N TRP A 56 -15.71 -1.19 5.91
CA TRP A 56 -15.36 -1.05 4.50
C TRP A 56 -16.34 -1.82 3.62
N ALA A 57 -16.83 -1.17 2.57
CA ALA A 57 -17.67 -1.72 1.54
C ALA A 57 -16.99 -1.61 0.17
N THR A 58 -17.16 -2.64 -0.67
CA THR A 58 -16.69 -2.64 -2.05
C THR A 58 -17.86 -2.80 -2.99
N GLY A 59 -18.04 -1.86 -3.91
CA GLY A 59 -18.92 -2.00 -5.08
C GLY A 59 -18.13 -2.52 -6.29
N LEU A 60 -18.65 -3.56 -6.93
CA LEU A 60 -18.13 -4.14 -8.16
C LEU A 60 -19.18 -3.98 -9.27
N ILE A 61 -18.80 -3.28 -10.34
CA ILE A 61 -19.65 -3.07 -11.52
C ILE A 61 -18.94 -3.69 -12.72
N TYR A 62 -19.68 -4.47 -13.50
CA TYR A 62 -19.20 -5.14 -14.69
C TYR A 62 -19.90 -4.55 -15.91
N ALA A 63 -19.18 -4.40 -17.03
CA ALA A 63 -19.77 -3.91 -18.27
C ALA A 63 -20.74 -4.92 -18.89
N GLN A 64 -20.50 -6.22 -18.70
CA GLN A 64 -21.43 -7.24 -19.15
C GLN A 64 -22.57 -7.40 -18.14
N ALA A 65 -23.81 -7.28 -18.66
CA ALA A 65 -25.01 -7.42 -17.85
C ALA A 65 -25.09 -8.81 -17.19
N GLY A 66 -25.56 -8.84 -15.94
CA GLY A 66 -25.77 -10.07 -15.17
C GLY A 66 -24.50 -10.75 -14.63
N GLU A 67 -23.29 -10.26 -14.93
CA GLU A 67 -22.06 -10.81 -14.31
C GLU A 67 -22.00 -10.51 -12.81
N ALA A 68 -22.34 -9.28 -12.41
CA ALA A 68 -22.37 -8.86 -11.01
C ALA A 68 -23.36 -9.70 -10.19
N GLU A 69 -24.55 -9.94 -10.73
CA GLU A 69 -25.60 -10.73 -10.08
C GLU A 69 -25.21 -12.21 -9.96
N ARG A 70 -24.68 -12.82 -11.03
CA ARG A 70 -24.17 -14.20 -11.00
C ARG A 70 -23.08 -14.39 -9.95
N LEU A 71 -22.13 -13.45 -9.87
CA LEU A 71 -21.09 -13.48 -8.84
C LEU A 71 -21.68 -13.30 -7.43
N CYS A 72 -22.68 -12.43 -7.26
CA CYS A 72 -23.38 -12.27 -5.98
C CYS A 72 -23.97 -13.60 -5.50
N GLN A 73 -24.71 -14.29 -6.36
CA GLN A 73 -25.34 -15.58 -6.04
C GLN A 73 -24.30 -16.64 -5.66
N GLN A 74 -23.21 -16.74 -6.43
CA GLN A 74 -22.10 -17.65 -6.12
C GLN A 74 -21.51 -17.35 -4.74
N MET A 75 -21.24 -16.08 -4.45
CA MET A 75 -20.67 -15.69 -3.16
C MET A 75 -21.63 -16.01 -2.00
N GLN A 76 -22.93 -15.71 -2.14
CA GLN A 76 -23.95 -16.01 -1.13
C GLN A 76 -24.02 -17.49 -0.75
N THR A 77 -23.84 -18.40 -1.72
CA THR A 77 -23.79 -19.86 -1.44
C THR A 77 -22.53 -20.32 -0.72
N SER A 78 -21.42 -19.60 -0.87
CA SER A 78 -20.11 -19.95 -0.28
C SER A 78 -19.85 -19.32 1.09
N ILE A 79 -20.69 -18.38 1.53
CA ILE A 79 -20.47 -17.62 2.76
C ILE A 79 -20.61 -18.54 3.98
N GLN A 80 -19.50 -18.74 4.68
CA GLN A 80 -19.49 -19.32 6.01
C GLN A 80 -19.57 -18.21 7.05
N ARG A 81 -20.79 -17.85 7.47
CA ARG A 81 -21.03 -16.74 8.41
C ARG A 81 -20.24 -16.84 9.71
N GLN A 82 -19.90 -18.06 10.13
CA GLN A 82 -19.14 -18.33 11.36
C GLN A 82 -17.68 -17.85 11.30
N GLU A 83 -17.10 -17.67 10.11
CA GLU A 83 -15.71 -17.24 9.94
C GLU A 83 -15.53 -15.71 9.99
N ILE A 84 -16.62 -14.93 9.97
CA ILE A 84 -16.52 -13.46 10.04
C ILE A 84 -16.34 -13.06 11.51
N PRO A 85 -15.39 -12.21 11.89
CA PRO A 85 -15.29 -11.79 13.29
C PRO A 85 -16.49 -10.95 13.71
N GLU A 86 -16.95 -11.09 14.95
CA GLU A 86 -18.16 -10.43 15.44
C GLU A 86 -18.14 -8.89 15.25
N ALA A 87 -16.97 -8.27 15.41
CA ALA A 87 -16.76 -6.83 15.24
C ALA A 87 -17.05 -6.33 13.81
N TRP A 88 -17.07 -7.22 12.82
CA TRP A 88 -17.30 -6.92 11.41
C TRP A 88 -18.63 -7.47 10.88
N ARG A 89 -19.50 -8.00 11.75
CA ARG A 89 -20.83 -8.54 11.39
C ARG A 89 -21.94 -7.50 11.57
N SER A 90 -21.82 -6.34 10.92
CA SER A 90 -22.85 -5.29 11.00
C SER A 90 -24.01 -5.50 10.02
N PHE A 91 -23.71 -5.95 8.80
CA PHE A 91 -24.67 -6.19 7.72
C PHE A 91 -24.37 -7.54 7.05
N GLU A 92 -25.30 -8.01 6.22
CA GLU A 92 -25.06 -9.15 5.34
C GLU A 92 -23.79 -8.90 4.48
N PRO A 93 -22.85 -9.85 4.43
CA PRO A 93 -21.53 -9.61 3.87
C PRO A 93 -21.51 -9.41 2.35
N VAL A 94 -22.57 -9.83 1.65
CA VAL A 94 -22.70 -9.75 0.20
C VAL A 94 -24.16 -9.45 -0.17
N ASP A 95 -24.36 -8.43 -1.00
CA ASP A 95 -25.68 -8.13 -1.59
C ASP A 95 -25.54 -7.59 -3.02
N PHE A 96 -26.66 -7.58 -3.74
CA PHE A 96 -26.76 -7.02 -5.09
C PHE A 96 -27.67 -5.79 -5.11
N ILE A 97 -27.22 -4.72 -5.77
CA ILE A 97 -27.99 -3.49 -5.96
C ILE A 97 -28.43 -3.41 -7.44
N PRO A 98 -29.71 -3.72 -7.74
CA PRO A 98 -30.21 -3.78 -9.12
C PRO A 98 -30.06 -2.45 -9.87
N ASP A 99 -30.41 -1.33 -9.23
CA ASP A 99 -30.40 0.02 -9.84
C ASP A 99 -29.02 0.42 -10.38
N LEU A 100 -27.96 -0.15 -9.83
CA LEU A 100 -26.58 0.13 -10.22
C LEU A 100 -25.90 -1.05 -10.92
N ASN A 101 -26.61 -2.17 -11.12
CA ASN A 101 -26.04 -3.46 -11.54
C ASN A 101 -24.73 -3.77 -10.78
N MET A 102 -24.77 -3.62 -9.45
CA MET A 102 -23.59 -3.58 -8.62
C MET A 102 -23.63 -4.67 -7.55
N LEU A 103 -22.59 -5.51 -7.53
CA LEU A 103 -22.30 -6.40 -6.42
C LEU A 103 -21.64 -5.60 -5.30
N VAL A 104 -22.14 -5.72 -4.07
CA VAL A 104 -21.54 -5.11 -2.89
C VAL A 104 -21.01 -6.20 -1.97
N THR A 105 -19.75 -6.07 -1.54
CA THR A 105 -19.15 -6.94 -0.54
C THR A 105 -18.61 -6.12 0.64
N LEU A 106 -18.79 -6.62 1.85
CA LEU A 106 -18.31 -5.98 3.07
C LEU A 106 -17.05 -6.68 3.56
N PHE A 107 -16.04 -5.90 3.94
CA PHE A 107 -14.84 -6.43 4.58
C PHE A 107 -15.20 -7.22 5.86
N PRO A 108 -14.60 -8.39 6.11
CA PRO A 108 -13.45 -8.99 5.43
C PRO A 108 -13.79 -9.92 4.26
N HIS A 109 -15.02 -9.92 3.74
CA HIS A 109 -15.45 -10.84 2.69
C HIS A 109 -15.01 -10.35 1.28
N ASP A 110 -14.14 -11.13 0.64
CA ASP A 110 -13.60 -10.85 -0.69
C ASP A 110 -13.33 -12.16 -1.43
N HIS A 111 -13.99 -12.37 -2.57
CA HIS A 111 -13.90 -13.60 -3.36
C HIS A 111 -12.51 -13.88 -3.95
N LYS A 112 -11.62 -12.87 -4.03
CA LYS A 112 -10.22 -13.07 -4.43
C LYS A 112 -9.28 -13.20 -3.24
N LEU A 113 -9.75 -12.99 -2.01
CA LEU A 113 -9.01 -13.18 -0.75
C LEU A 113 -9.76 -14.14 0.18
N PRO A 114 -9.99 -15.41 -0.23
CA PRO A 114 -10.85 -16.34 0.51
C PRO A 114 -10.36 -16.66 1.93
N SER A 115 -9.07 -16.50 2.21
CA SER A 115 -8.48 -16.71 3.53
C SER A 115 -8.60 -15.50 4.47
N LEU A 116 -9.01 -14.33 3.97
CA LEU A 116 -9.04 -13.10 4.75
C LEU A 116 -10.00 -13.17 5.96
N PRO A 117 -11.23 -13.72 5.86
CA PRO A 117 -12.08 -13.91 7.04
C PRO A 117 -11.40 -14.76 8.12
N ARG A 118 -10.76 -15.87 7.73
CA ARG A 118 -10.03 -16.78 8.63
C ARG A 118 -8.86 -16.08 9.34
N VAL A 119 -8.12 -15.23 8.63
CA VAL A 119 -7.07 -14.40 9.24
C VAL A 119 -7.70 -13.37 10.19
N MET A 120 -8.79 -12.72 9.82
CA MET A 120 -9.43 -11.75 10.72
C MET A 120 -10.06 -12.39 11.96
N ALA A 121 -10.40 -13.69 11.91
CA ALA A 121 -11.08 -14.40 12.99
C ALA A 121 -10.21 -14.71 14.22
N GLY A 122 -8.88 -14.74 14.09
CA GLY A 122 -8.01 -15.09 15.22
C GLY A 122 -6.67 -15.70 14.85
N MET A 123 -5.94 -16.15 15.87
CA MET A 123 -4.78 -17.03 15.69
C MET A 123 -5.26 -18.44 15.38
N SER A 124 -5.09 -18.87 14.14
CA SER A 124 -5.30 -20.27 13.75
C SER A 124 -4.30 -21.21 14.43
N ALA A 125 -4.57 -22.51 14.41
CA ALA A 125 -3.66 -23.54 14.91
C ALA A 125 -2.27 -23.48 14.22
N ASP A 126 -2.21 -23.07 12.95
CA ASP A 126 -0.96 -22.93 12.20
C ASP A 126 -0.18 -21.66 12.56
N LEU A 127 -0.89 -20.57 12.88
CA LEU A 127 -0.26 -19.28 13.21
C LEU A 127 0.27 -19.24 14.65
N LYS A 128 -0.47 -19.83 15.60
CA LYS A 128 -0.18 -19.70 17.02
C LYS A 128 1.24 -20.15 17.41
N PRO A 129 1.75 -21.33 16.99
CA PRO A 129 3.10 -21.76 17.33
C PRO A 129 4.17 -20.82 16.75
N LEU A 130 3.99 -20.37 15.50
CA LEU A 130 4.93 -19.50 14.81
C LEU A 130 5.09 -18.14 15.51
N LEU A 131 3.98 -17.56 15.97
CA LEU A 131 3.99 -16.27 16.66
C LEU A 131 4.48 -16.40 18.11
N LEU A 132 4.17 -17.51 18.79
CA LEU A 132 4.66 -17.79 20.14
C LEU A 132 6.17 -18.00 20.19
N ASP A 133 6.74 -18.66 19.18
CA ASP A 133 8.19 -18.85 19.04
C ASP A 133 8.96 -17.51 19.03
N GLN A 134 8.33 -16.44 18.52
CA GLN A 134 8.95 -15.11 18.48
C GLN A 134 9.10 -14.47 19.87
N PHE A 135 8.45 -14.97 20.92
CA PHE A 135 8.69 -14.53 22.31
C PHE A 135 9.98 -15.12 22.90
N GLY A 136 10.68 -15.99 22.17
CA GLY A 136 11.92 -16.60 22.60
C GLY A 136 11.72 -17.76 23.59
N PRO A 137 12.80 -18.26 24.22
CA PRO A 137 12.73 -19.44 25.07
C PRO A 137 11.86 -19.21 26.30
N GLY A 138 11.00 -20.17 26.62
CA GLY A 138 10.14 -20.15 27.80
C GLY A 138 8.77 -20.80 27.58
N ASP A 139 7.98 -20.90 28.67
CA ASP A 139 6.58 -21.34 28.60
C ASP A 139 5.68 -20.11 28.46
N TRP A 140 5.53 -19.65 27.22
CA TRP A 140 4.73 -18.47 26.87
C TRP A 140 3.26 -18.84 26.63
N GLN A 141 2.38 -18.17 27.35
CA GLN A 141 0.95 -18.23 27.12
C GLN A 141 0.45 -16.98 26.42
N VAL A 142 -0.33 -17.18 25.37
CA VAL A 142 -1.06 -16.07 24.76
C VAL A 142 -2.21 -15.66 25.69
N GLY A 143 -2.21 -14.40 26.09
CA GLY A 143 -3.36 -13.74 26.68
C GLY A 143 -4.28 -13.19 25.60
N ARG A 144 -4.32 -11.86 25.47
CA ARG A 144 -5.14 -11.14 24.50
C ARG A 144 -4.42 -11.01 23.15
N CYS A 145 -5.18 -11.16 22.06
CA CYS A 145 -4.72 -10.88 20.70
C CYS A 145 -5.66 -9.84 20.08
N ASP A 146 -5.16 -8.62 19.90
CA ASP A 146 -5.87 -7.57 19.19
C ASP A 146 -5.54 -7.65 17.69
N ILE A 147 -6.58 -7.62 16.86
CA ILE A 147 -6.48 -7.80 15.41
C ILE A 147 -7.01 -6.54 14.74
N GLU A 148 -6.13 -5.86 14.01
CA GLU A 148 -6.44 -4.57 13.40
C GLU A 148 -6.11 -4.59 11.91
N PRO A 149 -7.07 -4.34 11.00
CA PRO A 149 -6.77 -4.25 9.59
C PRO A 149 -6.07 -2.91 9.29
N MET A 150 -4.82 -2.99 8.82
CA MET A 150 -4.01 -1.81 8.52
C MET A 150 -4.22 -1.31 7.10
N ARG A 151 -4.40 -2.24 6.14
CA ARG A 151 -4.56 -1.89 4.73
C ARG A 151 -5.43 -2.92 4.04
N TYR A 152 -6.40 -2.47 3.25
CA TYR A 152 -7.19 -3.33 2.39
C TYR A 152 -7.21 -2.83 0.95
N ARG A 153 -6.73 -3.68 0.04
CA ARG A 153 -6.80 -3.46 -1.41
C ARG A 153 -7.70 -4.53 -1.99
N THR A 154 -8.98 -4.21 -2.17
CA THR A 154 -9.97 -5.18 -2.66
C THR A 154 -9.45 -5.94 -3.88
N GLU A 155 -9.58 -7.25 -3.80
CA GLU A 155 -9.17 -8.28 -4.73
C GLU A 155 -7.67 -8.39 -5.00
N LEU A 156 -6.83 -7.68 -4.23
CA LEU A 156 -5.38 -7.67 -4.37
C LEU A 156 -4.68 -8.23 -3.14
N GLY A 157 -5.09 -7.76 -1.96
CA GLY A 157 -4.52 -8.19 -0.69
C GLY A 157 -4.95 -7.32 0.47
N ALA A 158 -4.62 -7.77 1.67
CA ALA A 158 -4.83 -7.05 2.92
C ALA A 158 -3.58 -7.15 3.81
N VAL A 159 -3.38 -6.19 4.69
CA VAL A 159 -2.40 -6.23 5.78
C VAL A 159 -3.16 -6.09 7.07
N VAL A 160 -2.94 -7.04 7.99
CA VAL A 160 -3.57 -7.12 9.30
C VAL A 160 -2.47 -7.10 10.35
N ARG A 161 -2.59 -6.24 11.35
CA ARG A 161 -1.70 -6.19 12.51
C ARG A 161 -2.27 -7.06 13.62
N TYR A 162 -1.46 -7.96 14.14
CA TYR A 162 -1.75 -8.71 15.35
C TYR A 162 -0.91 -8.13 16.48
N THR A 163 -1.55 -7.72 17.58
CA THR A 163 -0.88 -7.34 18.81
C THR A 163 -1.17 -8.42 19.86
N ILE A 164 -0.14 -9.17 20.23
CA ILE A 164 -0.25 -10.34 21.12
C ILE A 164 0.40 -10.02 22.45
N ALA A 165 -0.36 -10.12 23.53
CA ALA A 165 0.18 -10.12 24.89
C ALA A 165 0.56 -11.55 25.29
N GLY A 166 1.84 -11.78 25.58
CA GLY A 166 2.39 -13.03 26.07
C GLY A 166 2.73 -12.93 27.56
N ARG A 167 2.44 -14.00 28.31
CA ARG A 167 2.89 -14.16 29.70
C ARG A 167 3.76 -15.40 29.82
N ASN A 168 4.99 -15.23 30.28
CA ASN A 168 5.92 -16.32 30.56
C ASN A 168 5.59 -16.91 31.93
N ARG A 169 5.24 -18.20 31.98
CA ARG A 169 4.89 -18.89 33.23
C ARG A 169 6.07 -19.13 34.16
N LEU A 170 7.26 -19.26 33.61
CA LEU A 170 8.47 -19.58 34.38
C LEU A 170 9.03 -18.36 35.08
N THR A 171 8.99 -17.20 34.41
CA THR A 171 9.57 -15.94 34.93
C THR A 171 8.52 -14.97 35.44
N ALA A 172 7.23 -15.27 35.26
CA ALA A 172 6.11 -14.33 35.43
C ALA A 172 6.22 -13.03 34.61
N GLY A 173 7.11 -12.98 33.62
CA GLY A 173 7.30 -11.83 32.73
C GLY A 173 6.14 -11.68 31.74
N ASN A 174 5.80 -10.43 31.44
CA ASN A 174 4.82 -10.09 30.41
C ASN A 174 5.52 -9.37 29.27
N GLU A 175 5.16 -9.70 28.04
CA GLU A 175 5.66 -9.04 26.83
C GLU A 175 4.52 -8.83 25.85
N THR A 176 4.60 -7.78 25.04
CA THR A 176 3.66 -7.56 23.94
C THR A 176 4.44 -7.51 22.64
N LYS A 177 4.05 -8.34 21.66
CA LYS A 177 4.64 -8.35 20.33
C LYS A 177 3.61 -8.01 19.27
N ARG A 178 4.07 -7.32 18.23
CA ARG A 178 3.27 -6.99 17.06
C ARG A 178 3.78 -7.71 15.82
N PHE A 179 2.84 -8.15 15.00
CA PHE A 179 3.11 -8.88 13.77
C PHE A 179 2.23 -8.35 12.64
N TYR A 180 2.74 -8.37 11.42
CA TYR A 180 2.01 -7.92 10.24
C TYR A 180 1.76 -9.10 9.30
N LEU A 181 0.49 -9.44 9.13
CA LEU A 181 0.02 -10.52 8.28
C LEU A 181 -0.47 -9.95 6.97
N LYS A 182 0.26 -10.21 5.90
CA LYS A 182 -0.08 -9.78 4.54
C LYS A 182 -0.76 -10.92 3.79
N VAL A 183 -2.06 -10.79 3.57
CA VAL A 183 -2.90 -11.75 2.86
C VAL A 183 -2.88 -11.44 1.37
N TYR A 184 -2.56 -12.43 0.55
CA TYR A 184 -2.45 -12.31 -0.90
C TYR A 184 -3.60 -13.02 -1.62
N ARG A 185 -3.98 -12.49 -2.78
CA ARG A 185 -4.92 -13.18 -3.68
C ARG A 185 -4.40 -14.48 -4.29
N ASN A 186 -3.08 -14.63 -4.36
CA ASN A 186 -2.38 -15.73 -5.01
C ASN A 186 -1.11 -16.09 -4.23
N GLN A 187 -0.31 -17.02 -4.75
CA GLN A 187 0.90 -17.52 -4.07
C GLN A 187 2.12 -16.56 -4.16
N ARG A 188 1.95 -15.32 -4.65
CA ARG A 188 3.05 -14.36 -4.84
C ARG A 188 3.81 -14.05 -3.55
N GLY A 189 3.13 -14.09 -2.40
CA GLY A 189 3.77 -13.89 -1.10
C GLY A 189 4.88 -14.91 -0.78
N ARG A 190 4.88 -16.09 -1.43
CA ARG A 190 5.95 -17.08 -1.30
C ARG A 190 7.27 -16.58 -1.88
N GLU A 191 7.22 -15.95 -3.05
CA GLU A 191 8.39 -15.34 -3.70
C GLU A 191 8.93 -14.19 -2.84
N THR A 192 8.03 -13.34 -2.32
CA THR A 192 8.40 -12.24 -1.42
C THR A 192 9.03 -12.76 -0.12
N TYR A 193 8.51 -13.84 0.46
CA TYR A 193 9.10 -14.49 1.64
C TYR A 193 10.53 -14.95 1.39
N GLN A 194 10.76 -15.66 0.27
CA GLN A 194 12.08 -16.17 -0.10
C GLN A 194 13.08 -15.04 -0.32
N LEU A 195 12.66 -13.97 -1.00
CA LEU A 195 13.45 -12.76 -1.20
C LEU A 195 13.83 -12.12 0.13
N LEU A 196 12.85 -11.81 0.99
CA LEU A 196 13.10 -11.17 2.28
C LEU A 196 14.01 -12.02 3.17
N ARG A 197 13.86 -13.35 3.15
CA ARG A 197 14.71 -14.25 3.93
C ARG A 197 16.16 -14.18 3.45
N SER A 198 16.37 -14.25 2.12
CA SER A 198 17.70 -14.09 1.53
C SER A 198 18.35 -12.75 1.84
N LEU A 199 17.56 -11.66 1.89
CA LEU A 199 18.09 -10.33 2.19
C LEU A 199 18.41 -10.17 3.68
N ALA A 200 17.56 -10.68 4.56
CA ALA A 200 17.79 -10.68 6.00
C ALA A 200 19.07 -11.46 6.38
N GLU A 201 19.35 -12.58 5.71
CA GLU A 201 20.58 -13.37 5.89
C GLU A 201 21.85 -12.61 5.42
N ARG A 202 21.75 -11.78 4.37
CA ARG A 202 22.88 -11.01 3.80
C ARG A 202 23.19 -9.71 4.55
N ALA A 203 22.17 -9.08 5.15
CA ALA A 203 22.31 -7.80 5.85
C ALA A 203 23.29 -7.87 7.05
N GLY A 204 23.59 -9.06 7.55
CA GLY A 204 24.62 -9.28 8.57
C GLY A 204 26.07 -9.21 8.07
N ALA A 205 26.30 -9.26 6.75
CA ALA A 205 27.64 -9.47 6.18
C ALA A 205 28.21 -8.26 5.41
N HIS A 206 27.41 -7.51 4.62
CA HIS A 206 28.00 -6.57 3.63
C HIS A 206 27.25 -5.25 3.35
N GLU A 207 25.99 -5.06 3.77
CA GLU A 207 25.21 -3.84 3.47
C GLU A 207 25.11 -2.94 4.70
N LYS A 208 25.86 -1.82 4.71
CA LYS A 208 25.96 -0.93 5.88
C LYS A 208 24.80 0.07 6.01
N PHE A 209 24.05 0.33 4.94
CA PHE A 209 23.13 1.47 4.88
C PHE A 209 21.65 1.12 4.99
N PHE A 210 21.26 -0.12 4.71
CA PHE A 210 19.87 -0.54 4.83
C PHE A 210 19.73 -1.99 5.27
N SER A 211 18.53 -2.31 5.75
CA SER A 211 18.05 -3.67 5.95
C SER A 211 16.60 -3.78 5.46
N VAL A 212 16.06 -4.99 5.45
CA VAL A 212 14.66 -5.23 5.11
C VAL A 212 13.90 -5.77 6.30
N ILE A 213 12.57 -5.61 6.26
CA ILE A 213 11.71 -6.21 7.28
C ILE A 213 11.93 -7.72 7.40
N LYS A 214 12.05 -8.20 8.63
CA LYS A 214 12.30 -9.61 8.91
C LYS A 214 11.04 -10.45 8.63
N PRO A 215 11.12 -11.45 7.72
CA PRO A 215 10.03 -12.37 7.50
C PRO A 215 10.05 -13.49 8.54
N ILE A 216 8.87 -13.85 9.07
CA ILE A 216 8.72 -14.98 10.00
C ILE A 216 8.39 -16.24 9.21
N ALA A 217 7.29 -16.21 8.45
CA ALA A 217 6.80 -17.39 7.73
C ALA A 217 5.92 -17.02 6.54
N TYR A 218 5.76 -17.96 5.62
CA TYR A 218 4.70 -17.93 4.60
C TYR A 218 3.79 -19.14 4.73
N LEU A 219 2.50 -18.91 4.99
CA LEU A 219 1.49 -19.97 5.08
C LEU A 219 0.76 -20.10 3.74
N SER A 220 1.09 -21.14 2.97
CA SER A 220 0.54 -21.34 1.62
C SER A 220 -0.97 -21.54 1.59
N GLU A 221 -1.53 -22.19 2.61
CA GLU A 221 -2.98 -22.42 2.76
C GLU A 221 -3.75 -21.12 3.01
N LEU A 222 -3.15 -20.19 3.76
CA LEU A 222 -3.73 -18.87 4.01
C LEU A 222 -3.32 -17.85 2.95
N ARG A 223 -2.35 -18.18 2.09
CA ARG A 223 -1.67 -17.24 1.19
C ARG A 223 -1.20 -16.00 1.95
N THR A 224 -0.60 -16.20 3.13
CA THR A 224 -0.29 -15.11 4.06
C THR A 224 1.21 -15.10 4.38
N LEU A 225 1.83 -13.93 4.18
CA LEU A 225 3.18 -13.63 4.66
C LEU A 225 3.10 -13.01 6.05
N VAL A 226 3.83 -13.58 7.00
CA VAL A 226 3.93 -13.07 8.37
C VAL A 226 5.27 -12.35 8.51
N LEU A 227 5.21 -11.10 8.96
CA LEU A 227 6.35 -10.21 9.16
C LEU A 227 6.42 -9.78 10.62
N GLU A 228 7.64 -9.53 11.11
CA GLU A 228 7.85 -8.78 12.35
C GLU A 228 7.36 -7.33 12.23
N GLU A 229 7.25 -6.63 13.35
CA GLU A 229 7.16 -5.17 13.35
C GLU A 229 8.52 -4.58 12.95
N ALA A 230 8.51 -3.58 12.06
CA ALA A 230 9.73 -2.84 11.73
C ALA A 230 10.18 -2.05 12.95
N ALA A 231 11.47 -2.11 13.27
CA ALA A 231 12.04 -1.29 14.34
C ALA A 231 12.05 0.20 13.96
N GLY A 232 12.02 1.06 14.97
CA GLY A 232 12.12 2.50 14.79
C GLY A 232 10.82 3.17 14.32
N THR A 233 10.98 4.35 13.72
CA THR A 233 9.86 5.24 13.33
C THR A 233 9.80 5.38 11.82
N SER A 234 8.61 5.46 11.23
CA SER A 234 8.51 5.65 9.78
C SER A 234 9.03 7.04 9.36
N LEU A 235 9.61 7.16 8.15
CA LEU A 235 10.01 8.46 7.61
C LEU A 235 8.82 9.42 7.53
N GLN A 236 7.62 8.89 7.28
CA GLN A 236 6.38 9.68 7.30
C GLN A 236 6.16 10.34 8.66
N GLU A 237 6.24 9.59 9.76
CA GLU A 237 6.06 10.12 11.12
C GLU A 237 7.18 11.10 11.50
N VAL A 238 8.43 10.81 11.12
CA VAL A 238 9.56 11.74 11.31
C VAL A 238 9.30 13.07 10.61
N LEU A 239 8.81 13.05 9.36
CA LEU A 239 8.47 14.27 8.63
C LEU A 239 7.29 15.04 9.23
N LEU A 240 6.36 14.35 9.90
CA LEU A 240 5.18 14.96 10.52
C LEU A 240 5.47 15.60 11.89
N HIS A 241 6.46 15.08 12.63
CA HIS A 241 6.59 15.35 14.05
C HIS A 241 8.00 15.75 14.53
N ASP A 242 9.04 15.53 13.74
CA ASP A 242 10.43 15.76 14.15
C ASP A 242 11.02 17.04 13.52
N SER A 243 11.79 17.79 14.33
CA SER A 243 12.57 18.94 13.87
C SER A 243 13.81 18.54 13.07
N ASP A 244 14.38 17.34 13.26
CA ASP A 244 15.57 16.85 12.54
C ASP A 244 15.25 15.95 11.32
N SER A 245 14.11 16.21 10.67
CA SER A 245 13.66 15.45 9.51
C SER A 245 14.64 15.44 8.34
N LEU A 246 15.49 16.46 8.19
CA LEU A 246 16.46 16.56 7.10
C LEU A 246 17.65 15.59 7.25
N THR A 247 18.05 15.25 8.47
CA THR A 247 19.09 14.24 8.72
C THR A 247 18.56 12.85 8.35
N ALA A 248 17.34 12.53 8.77
CA ALA A 248 16.65 11.30 8.38
C ALA A 248 16.50 11.16 6.87
N VAL A 249 16.10 12.22 6.17
CA VAL A 249 15.98 12.24 4.71
C VAL A 249 17.31 11.91 4.01
N ARG A 250 18.45 12.40 4.53
CA ARG A 250 19.78 12.07 3.99
C ARG A 250 20.17 10.62 4.24
N ALA A 251 19.88 10.09 5.43
CA ALA A 251 20.09 8.67 5.72
C ALA A 251 19.31 7.78 4.74
N VAL A 252 18.06 8.15 4.45
CA VAL A 252 17.23 7.47 3.46
C VAL A 252 17.80 7.60 2.04
N ALA A 253 18.30 8.75 1.64
CA ALA A 253 18.94 8.92 0.34
C ALA A 253 20.14 7.97 0.15
N ARG A 254 21.00 7.83 1.18
CA ARG A 254 22.11 6.88 1.18
C ARG A 254 21.62 5.43 1.11
N ALA A 255 20.59 5.08 1.86
CA ALA A 255 19.99 3.74 1.84
C ALA A 255 19.40 3.39 0.46
N VAL A 256 18.71 4.32 -0.20
CA VAL A 256 18.17 4.12 -1.55
C VAL A 256 19.30 4.00 -2.58
N ALA A 257 20.33 4.85 -2.51
CA ALA A 257 21.51 4.74 -3.36
C ALA A 257 22.23 3.40 -3.19
N ALA A 258 22.34 2.91 -1.95
CA ALA A 258 22.91 1.60 -1.66
C ALA A 258 22.06 0.45 -2.20
N LEU A 259 20.72 0.51 -2.05
CA LEU A 259 19.81 -0.48 -2.64
C LEU A 259 19.98 -0.54 -4.16
N ASN A 260 19.97 0.61 -4.83
CA ASN A 260 20.07 0.68 -6.29
C ASN A 260 21.44 0.27 -6.84
N GLN A 261 22.46 0.10 -5.99
CA GLN A 261 23.80 -0.36 -6.37
C GLN A 261 24.14 -1.74 -5.79
N SER A 262 23.18 -2.40 -5.14
CA SER A 262 23.39 -3.71 -4.53
C SER A 262 23.37 -4.85 -5.56
N ASP A 263 24.01 -5.97 -5.22
CA ASP A 263 23.99 -7.20 -6.02
C ASP A 263 22.80 -8.11 -5.66
N ILE A 264 21.64 -7.50 -5.37
CA ILE A 264 20.43 -8.26 -5.07
C ILE A 264 19.91 -8.89 -6.36
N PRO A 265 19.79 -10.23 -6.42
CA PRO A 265 19.20 -10.88 -7.59
C PRO A 265 17.72 -10.51 -7.65
N GLY A 266 17.32 -9.73 -8.64
CA GLY A 266 15.90 -9.48 -8.86
C GLY A 266 15.27 -10.65 -9.59
N THR A 267 14.14 -11.13 -9.08
CA THR A 267 13.35 -12.20 -9.70
C THR A 267 12.47 -11.72 -10.85
N ARG A 268 12.35 -10.40 -11.00
CA ARG A 268 11.50 -9.74 -12.00
C ARG A 268 12.28 -8.63 -12.68
N ALA A 269 12.05 -8.45 -13.97
CA ALA A 269 12.54 -7.31 -14.72
C ALA A 269 11.42 -6.26 -14.86
N HIS A 270 11.81 -4.99 -14.86
CA HIS A 270 10.97 -3.85 -15.16
C HIS A 270 11.62 -3.12 -16.33
N LEU A 271 11.14 -3.47 -17.52
CA LEU A 271 11.78 -3.05 -18.76
C LEU A 271 11.39 -1.60 -19.13
N LEU A 272 12.13 -1.03 -20.06
CA LEU A 272 11.86 0.30 -20.61
C LEU A 272 10.40 0.42 -21.12
N GLU A 273 9.92 -0.61 -21.82
CA GLU A 273 8.55 -0.63 -22.33
C GLU A 273 7.50 -0.73 -21.20
N ASP A 274 7.83 -1.37 -20.08
CA ASP A 274 6.94 -1.38 -18.91
C ASP A 274 6.81 0.03 -18.33
N ARG A 275 7.91 0.79 -18.23
CA ARG A 275 7.90 2.21 -17.81
C ARG A 275 7.06 3.06 -18.75
N ARG A 276 7.26 2.93 -20.06
CA ARG A 276 6.47 3.65 -21.07
C ARG A 276 4.99 3.30 -20.95
N ALA A 277 4.65 2.03 -20.73
CA ALA A 277 3.28 1.58 -20.56
C ALA A 277 2.64 2.08 -19.26
N GLU A 278 3.39 2.14 -18.15
CA GLU A 278 2.93 2.70 -16.87
C GLU A 278 2.58 4.18 -16.99
N LEU A 279 3.49 4.97 -17.56
CA LEU A 279 3.27 6.39 -17.80
C LEU A 279 2.06 6.62 -18.73
N LYS A 280 1.98 5.91 -19.86
CA LYS A 280 0.84 6.02 -20.79
C LYS A 280 -0.50 5.69 -20.10
N ARG A 281 -0.52 4.68 -19.22
CA ARG A 281 -1.70 4.33 -18.42
C ARG A 281 -2.07 5.44 -17.42
N ALA A 282 -1.09 6.02 -16.74
CA ALA A 282 -1.30 7.14 -15.82
C ALA A 282 -1.86 8.36 -16.57
N ALA A 283 -1.19 8.79 -17.64
CA ALA A 283 -1.62 9.91 -18.47
C ALA A 283 -3.02 9.70 -19.05
N LYS A 284 -3.34 8.49 -19.55
CA LYS A 284 -4.69 8.17 -20.03
C LYS A 284 -5.76 8.37 -18.96
N LEU A 285 -5.50 7.95 -17.73
CA LEU A 285 -6.43 8.13 -16.62
C LEU A 285 -6.63 9.61 -16.29
N LEU A 286 -5.54 10.39 -16.25
CA LEU A 286 -5.59 11.83 -15.95
C LEU A 286 -6.29 12.63 -17.06
N ARG A 287 -6.09 12.29 -18.34
CA ARG A 287 -6.81 12.91 -19.46
C ARG A 287 -8.33 12.70 -19.41
N TRP A 288 -8.75 11.59 -18.82
CA TRP A 288 -10.17 11.31 -18.57
C TRP A 288 -10.68 12.08 -17.35
N ALA A 289 -9.92 12.09 -16.25
CA ALA A 289 -10.31 12.75 -15.01
C ALA A 289 -10.29 14.29 -15.08
N CYS A 290 -9.32 14.88 -15.78
CA CYS A 290 -9.12 16.33 -15.94
C CYS A 290 -8.90 16.67 -17.42
N PRO A 291 -9.96 16.76 -18.23
CA PRO A 291 -9.85 17.05 -19.67
C PRO A 291 -9.08 18.33 -20.01
N GLN A 292 -9.11 19.34 -19.14
CA GLN A 292 -8.39 20.60 -19.31
C GLN A 292 -6.86 20.46 -19.31
N LEU A 293 -6.31 19.39 -18.73
CA LEU A 293 -4.88 19.13 -18.69
C LEU A 293 -4.35 18.31 -19.87
N ARG A 294 -5.22 17.92 -20.82
CA ARG A 294 -4.84 17.07 -21.96
C ARG A 294 -3.64 17.63 -22.75
N PRO A 295 -3.60 18.91 -23.16
CA PRO A 295 -2.48 19.41 -23.96
C PRO A 295 -1.14 19.28 -23.23
N LEU A 296 -1.10 19.67 -21.95
CA LEU A 296 0.11 19.62 -21.13
C LEU A 296 0.53 18.16 -20.84
N LEU A 297 -0.43 17.29 -20.51
CA LEU A 297 -0.16 15.86 -20.31
C LEU A 297 0.37 15.17 -21.57
N ASP A 298 -0.15 15.52 -22.75
CA ASP A 298 0.30 14.96 -24.02
C ASP A 298 1.74 15.41 -24.32
N GLN A 299 2.05 16.69 -24.09
CA GLN A 299 3.42 17.21 -24.23
C GLN A 299 4.40 16.53 -23.28
N ILE A 300 4.07 16.45 -21.98
CA ILE A 300 4.92 15.80 -20.97
C ILE A 300 5.11 14.32 -21.31
N THR A 301 4.03 13.61 -21.62
CA THR A 301 4.09 12.18 -21.92
C THR A 301 4.95 11.91 -23.16
N ALA A 302 4.80 12.71 -24.22
CA ALA A 302 5.61 12.58 -25.42
C ALA A 302 7.10 12.84 -25.15
N ALA A 303 7.42 13.92 -24.43
CA ALA A 303 8.79 14.26 -24.07
C ALA A 303 9.45 13.17 -23.22
N VAL A 304 8.75 12.69 -22.18
CA VAL A 304 9.26 11.64 -21.29
C VAL A 304 9.45 10.31 -22.04
N VAL A 305 8.48 9.89 -22.86
CA VAL A 305 8.62 8.66 -23.67
C VAL A 305 9.78 8.77 -24.65
N ALA A 306 10.01 9.94 -25.25
CA ALA A 306 11.11 10.15 -26.19
C ALA A 306 12.48 10.12 -25.51
N GLY A 307 12.61 10.68 -24.29
CA GLY A 307 13.90 10.75 -23.58
C GLY A 307 14.17 9.60 -22.60
N PHE A 308 13.24 8.65 -22.44
CA PHE A 308 13.51 7.41 -21.72
C PHE A 308 14.52 6.54 -22.48
N GLU A 309 15.66 6.28 -21.83
CA GLU A 309 16.79 5.50 -22.35
C GLU A 309 16.80 4.08 -21.79
N GLU A 310 17.29 3.13 -22.58
CA GLU A 310 17.58 1.79 -22.08
C GLU A 310 18.92 1.80 -21.34
N VAL A 311 18.91 1.30 -20.10
CA VAL A 311 20.09 1.29 -19.23
C VAL A 311 20.25 -0.07 -18.54
N PRO A 312 21.46 -0.39 -18.05
CA PRO A 312 21.66 -1.57 -17.21
C PRO A 312 20.68 -1.56 -16.02
N ALA A 313 19.96 -2.66 -15.85
CA ALA A 313 18.97 -2.79 -14.82
C ALA A 313 19.64 -3.01 -13.45
N ALA A 314 19.10 -2.36 -12.42
CA ALA A 314 19.57 -2.44 -11.04
C ALA A 314 18.38 -2.66 -10.08
N PRO A 315 18.62 -3.11 -8.83
CA PRO A 315 17.53 -3.35 -7.89
C PRO A 315 16.73 -2.08 -7.58
N ILE A 316 15.41 -2.17 -7.73
CA ILE A 316 14.46 -1.11 -7.41
C ILE A 316 13.26 -1.65 -6.62
N HIS A 317 12.85 -0.90 -5.61
CA HIS A 317 11.72 -1.14 -4.71
C HIS A 317 10.36 -1.03 -5.42
N ARG A 318 10.21 -0.06 -6.34
CA ARG A 318 9.02 0.25 -7.19
C ARG A 318 7.78 0.78 -6.50
N ASP A 319 7.64 0.65 -5.19
CA ASP A 319 6.57 1.31 -4.41
C ASP A 319 7.18 2.10 -3.24
N LEU A 320 8.28 2.80 -3.47
CA LEU A 320 9.01 3.52 -2.42
C LEU A 320 8.30 4.85 -2.07
N LYS A 321 7.94 5.00 -0.80
CA LYS A 321 7.27 6.18 -0.21
C LYS A 321 7.54 6.23 1.30
N ALA A 322 7.30 7.38 1.92
CA ALA A 322 7.73 7.65 3.30
C ALA A 322 7.18 6.67 4.35
N ASP A 323 6.00 6.08 4.14
CA ASP A 323 5.39 5.08 5.03
C ASP A 323 5.95 3.65 4.83
N HIS A 324 6.84 3.46 3.85
CA HIS A 324 7.50 2.20 3.56
C HIS A 324 8.98 2.18 4.00
N ILE A 325 9.40 3.21 4.73
CA ILE A 325 10.79 3.43 5.14
C ILE A 325 10.78 3.69 6.64
N PHE A 326 11.50 2.88 7.40
CA PHE A 326 11.62 3.00 8.86
C PHE A 326 13.05 3.34 9.24
N LEU A 327 13.21 4.13 10.30
CA LEU A 327 14.47 4.63 10.81
C LEU A 327 14.66 4.16 12.25
N ASP A 328 15.66 3.32 12.47
CA ASP A 328 16.12 2.89 13.79
C ASP A 328 17.53 3.44 14.03
N GLY A 329 17.62 4.64 14.60
CA GLY A 329 18.84 5.44 14.59
C GLY A 329 19.26 5.76 13.15
N GLU A 330 20.50 5.44 12.78
CA GLU A 330 21.00 5.61 11.40
C GLU A 330 20.62 4.46 10.45
N ARG A 331 20.04 3.37 10.97
CA ARG A 331 19.68 2.21 10.16
C ARG A 331 18.34 2.44 9.47
N VAL A 332 18.34 2.34 8.15
CA VAL A 332 17.11 2.38 7.33
C VAL A 332 16.59 0.96 7.11
N ILE A 333 15.28 0.78 7.31
CA ILE A 333 14.59 -0.49 7.10
C ILE A 333 13.52 -0.30 6.03
N PHE A 334 13.63 -1.03 4.92
CA PHE A 334 12.61 -1.05 3.87
C PHE A 334 11.53 -2.10 4.16
N VAL A 335 10.28 -1.72 3.92
CA VAL A 335 9.10 -2.60 4.00
C VAL A 335 8.29 -2.57 2.69
N ASP A 336 7.39 -3.52 2.47
CA ASP A 336 6.59 -3.65 1.23
C ASP A 336 7.42 -3.92 -0.04
N LEU A 337 8.41 -4.82 0.06
CA LEU A 337 9.28 -5.25 -1.07
C LEU A 337 8.61 -6.20 -2.08
N ASP A 338 7.28 -6.29 -2.09
CA ASP A 338 6.55 -7.17 -3.00
C ASP A 338 6.73 -6.84 -4.47
N SER A 339 7.07 -5.58 -4.75
CA SER A 339 7.28 -5.05 -6.09
C SER A 339 8.75 -4.97 -6.49
N LEU A 340 9.68 -5.44 -5.65
CA LEU A 340 11.11 -5.44 -5.96
C LEU A 340 11.36 -6.09 -7.33
N ALA A 341 12.15 -5.42 -8.16
CA ALA A 341 12.52 -5.84 -9.51
C ALA A 341 13.91 -5.28 -9.87
N LEU A 342 14.49 -5.78 -10.96
CA LEU A 342 15.58 -5.08 -11.66
C LEU A 342 14.97 -4.11 -12.67
N GLY A 343 15.35 -2.85 -12.62
CA GLY A 343 14.89 -1.83 -13.55
C GLY A 343 15.80 -0.61 -13.54
N ASP A 344 15.28 0.52 -14.02
CA ASP A 344 16.08 1.75 -14.05
C ASP A 344 16.33 2.30 -12.63
N PRO A 345 17.60 2.43 -12.18
CA PRO A 345 17.94 2.74 -10.79
C PRO A 345 17.37 4.07 -10.29
N VAL A 346 17.05 5.03 -11.17
CA VAL A 346 16.55 6.35 -10.73
C VAL A 346 15.05 6.35 -10.39
N VAL A 347 14.34 5.25 -10.65
CA VAL A 347 12.88 5.16 -10.46
C VAL A 347 12.49 5.38 -9.01
N ASP A 348 13.13 4.70 -8.06
CA ASP A 348 12.76 4.82 -6.65
C ASP A 348 13.00 6.21 -6.08
N ALA A 349 14.15 6.80 -6.42
CA ALA A 349 14.52 8.15 -6.01
C ALA A 349 13.47 9.17 -6.48
N THR A 350 13.11 9.11 -7.76
CA THR A 350 12.13 10.04 -8.35
C THR A 350 10.71 9.81 -7.86
N HIS A 351 10.31 8.56 -7.56
CA HIS A 351 9.03 8.26 -6.90
C HIS A 351 8.97 8.82 -5.48
N LEU A 352 10.00 8.61 -4.67
CA LEU A 352 10.03 9.14 -3.30
C LEU A 352 9.97 10.68 -3.31
N MET A 353 10.78 11.34 -4.15
CA MET A 353 10.72 12.79 -4.34
C MET A 353 9.31 13.25 -4.72
N SER A 354 8.65 12.54 -5.63
CA SER A 354 7.30 12.88 -6.11
C SER A 354 6.24 12.72 -5.01
N TYR A 355 6.37 11.70 -4.15
CA TYR A 355 5.48 11.52 -2.99
C TYR A 355 5.69 12.62 -1.93
N LEU A 356 6.94 13.03 -1.69
CA LEU A 356 7.30 14.09 -0.76
C LEU A 356 6.76 15.45 -1.23
N ILE A 357 7.00 15.85 -2.48
CA ILE A 357 6.51 17.14 -3.00
C ILE A 357 4.98 17.20 -3.06
N ALA A 358 4.34 16.05 -3.36
CA ALA A 358 2.89 15.91 -3.34
C ALA A 358 2.29 15.87 -1.92
N ARG A 359 3.13 15.76 -0.89
CA ARG A 359 2.74 15.66 0.53
C ARG A 359 1.71 14.57 0.80
N VAL A 360 1.82 13.45 0.10
CA VAL A 360 0.91 12.30 0.29
C VAL A 360 1.13 11.73 1.69
N GLY A 361 0.09 11.80 2.54
CA GLY A 361 0.20 11.40 3.94
C GLY A 361 0.93 12.41 4.84
N LEU A 362 1.27 13.60 4.32
CA LEU A 362 2.04 14.63 5.01
C LEU A 362 1.25 15.95 5.09
N SER A 363 -0.03 15.87 5.43
CA SER A 363 -0.97 17.00 5.33
C SER A 363 -0.59 18.23 6.16
N THR A 364 0.11 18.03 7.27
CA THR A 364 0.59 19.12 8.15
C THR A 364 1.94 19.69 7.73
N VAL A 365 2.68 19.01 6.84
CA VAL A 365 3.97 19.49 6.33
C VAL A 365 3.74 20.63 5.34
N SER A 366 4.46 21.73 5.49
CA SER A 366 4.36 22.86 4.57
C SER A 366 4.98 22.51 3.21
N PHE A 367 4.57 23.21 2.16
CA PHE A 367 5.20 23.04 0.85
C PHE A 367 6.70 23.37 0.87
N GLU A 368 7.12 24.31 1.71
CA GLU A 368 8.54 24.69 1.84
C GLU A 368 9.36 23.59 2.51
N GLN A 369 8.81 22.95 3.55
CA GLN A 369 9.44 21.80 4.21
C GLN A 369 9.55 20.61 3.26
N ALA A 370 8.48 20.30 2.52
CA ALA A 370 8.50 19.23 1.52
C ALA A 370 9.56 19.49 0.43
N ARG A 371 9.65 20.73 -0.08
CA ARG A 371 10.68 21.12 -1.05
C ARG A 371 12.09 21.05 -0.49
N ALA A 372 12.30 21.44 0.78
CA ALA A 372 13.58 21.31 1.45
C ALA A 372 13.99 19.83 1.60
N ALA A 373 13.04 18.95 1.95
CA ALA A 373 13.27 17.51 2.02
C ALA A 373 13.60 16.90 0.64
N VAL A 374 12.87 17.26 -0.41
CA VAL A 374 13.16 16.81 -1.78
C VAL A 374 14.55 17.24 -2.24
N ARG A 375 14.93 18.49 -1.97
CA ARG A 375 16.28 19.01 -2.29
C ARG A 375 17.36 18.25 -1.53
N ALA A 376 17.21 18.12 -0.21
CA ALA A 376 18.13 17.39 0.64
C ALA A 376 18.31 15.93 0.19
N PHE A 377 17.20 15.26 -0.15
CA PHE A 377 17.22 13.91 -0.66
C PHE A 377 17.95 13.81 -1.99
N ALA A 378 17.62 14.69 -2.95
CA ALA A 378 18.21 14.66 -4.28
C ALA A 378 19.72 14.96 -4.25
N GLU A 379 20.15 15.96 -3.48
CA GLU A 379 21.56 16.30 -3.28
C GLU A 379 22.35 15.12 -2.70
N GLU A 380 21.84 14.52 -1.61
CA GLU A 380 22.50 13.39 -0.97
C GLU A 380 22.48 12.16 -1.89
N TYR A 381 21.36 11.81 -2.52
CA TYR A 381 21.30 10.67 -3.44
C TYR A 381 22.31 10.83 -4.58
N CYS A 382 22.39 12.02 -5.19
CA CYS A 382 23.38 12.32 -6.23
C CYS A 382 24.83 12.25 -5.71
N ALA A 383 25.09 12.51 -4.44
CA ALA A 383 26.44 12.35 -3.90
C ALA A 383 26.91 10.89 -3.83
N HIS A 384 25.98 9.92 -3.87
CA HIS A 384 26.27 8.49 -3.68
C HIS A 384 25.99 7.61 -4.90
N VAL A 385 25.63 8.19 -6.05
CA VAL A 385 25.36 7.42 -7.29
C VAL A 385 26.18 7.93 -8.49
N PRO A 386 26.28 7.14 -9.58
CA PRO A 386 27.00 7.58 -10.77
C PRO A 386 26.41 8.86 -11.40
N VAL A 387 27.27 9.76 -11.87
CA VAL A 387 26.90 11.03 -12.53
C VAL A 387 25.92 10.83 -13.71
N ALA A 388 26.01 9.69 -14.40
CA ALA A 388 25.09 9.33 -15.48
C ALA A 388 23.63 9.21 -15.02
N TRP A 389 23.38 8.86 -13.75
CA TRP A 389 22.04 8.78 -13.19
C TRP A 389 21.46 10.17 -12.93
N HIS A 390 22.29 11.15 -12.53
CA HIS A 390 21.84 12.51 -12.20
C HIS A 390 21.20 13.19 -13.41
N ARG A 391 21.81 13.02 -14.59
CA ARG A 391 21.33 13.61 -15.84
C ARG A 391 19.94 13.11 -16.23
N ARG A 392 19.55 11.92 -15.76
CA ARG A 392 18.27 11.27 -16.05
C ARG A 392 17.22 11.51 -14.97
N LEU A 393 17.59 12.05 -13.80
CA LEU A 393 16.62 12.35 -12.74
C LEU A 393 15.47 13.25 -13.21
N PRO A 394 15.68 14.38 -13.93
CA PRO A 394 14.58 15.28 -14.28
C PRO A 394 13.47 14.63 -15.12
N ILE A 395 13.83 13.82 -16.12
CA ILE A 395 12.85 13.16 -16.99
C ILE A 395 12.09 12.05 -16.26
N HIS A 396 12.77 11.31 -15.37
CA HIS A 396 12.11 10.31 -14.53
C HIS A 396 11.25 10.95 -13.44
N TYR A 397 11.65 12.10 -12.91
CA TYR A 397 10.87 12.88 -11.95
C TYR A 397 9.57 13.41 -12.57
N ALA A 398 9.62 13.94 -13.79
CA ALA A 398 8.42 14.32 -14.54
C ALA A 398 7.47 13.12 -14.73
N ALA A 399 8.00 11.93 -15.06
CA ALA A 399 7.21 10.71 -15.18
C ALA A 399 6.56 10.32 -13.83
N ALA A 400 7.34 10.34 -12.76
CA ALA A 400 6.92 9.97 -11.41
C ALA A 400 5.81 10.90 -10.89
N LEU A 401 5.88 12.20 -11.17
CA LEU A 401 4.84 13.17 -10.82
C LEU A 401 3.50 12.84 -11.49
N VAL A 402 3.50 12.50 -12.78
CA VAL A 402 2.30 12.05 -13.51
C VAL A 402 1.75 10.75 -12.92
N GLU A 403 2.62 9.80 -12.58
CA GLU A 403 2.24 8.52 -11.97
C GLU A 403 1.63 8.69 -10.56
N VAL A 404 2.22 9.56 -9.74
CA VAL A 404 1.74 9.93 -8.39
C VAL A 404 0.42 10.68 -8.47
N ALA A 405 0.27 11.64 -9.38
CA ALA A 405 -1.00 12.34 -9.61
C ALA A 405 -2.13 11.37 -9.96
N ALA A 406 -1.86 10.38 -10.82
CA ALA A 406 -2.81 9.32 -11.12
C ALA A 406 -3.11 8.43 -9.90
N GLY A 407 -2.13 8.24 -9.00
CA GLY A 407 -2.30 7.55 -7.72
C GLY A 407 -3.20 8.30 -6.75
N ILE A 408 -3.02 9.61 -6.63
CA ILE A 408 -3.82 10.54 -5.82
C ILE A 408 -5.28 10.52 -6.28
N PHE A 409 -5.52 10.61 -7.59
CA PHE A 409 -6.85 10.42 -8.16
C PHE A 409 -7.44 9.05 -7.80
N ARG A 410 -6.70 7.95 -7.99
CA ARG A 410 -7.20 6.60 -7.67
C ARG A 410 -7.55 6.41 -6.19
N ARG A 411 -6.83 7.07 -5.28
CA ARG A 411 -7.09 7.03 -3.83
C ARG A 411 -8.15 8.04 -3.39
N GLN A 412 -8.65 8.87 -4.30
CA GLN A 412 -9.64 9.92 -3.98
C GLN A 412 -9.18 10.77 -2.79
N GLU A 413 -7.89 11.13 -2.77
CA GLU A 413 -7.34 11.97 -1.71
C GLU A 413 -8.13 13.30 -1.63
N PRO A 414 -8.25 13.92 -0.44
CA PRO A 414 -8.84 15.25 -0.32
C PRO A 414 -8.15 16.24 -1.27
N SER A 415 -8.93 17.10 -1.93
CA SER A 415 -8.40 18.11 -2.87
C SER A 415 -7.50 17.52 -3.97
N TRP A 416 -7.80 16.29 -4.41
CA TRP A 416 -7.08 15.66 -5.52
C TRP A 416 -7.07 16.50 -6.81
N PRO A 417 -8.12 17.27 -7.20
CA PRO A 417 -8.08 18.04 -8.45
C PRO A 417 -6.99 19.12 -8.43
N GLU A 418 -6.90 19.88 -7.34
CA GLU A 418 -5.91 20.96 -7.16
C GLU A 418 -4.50 20.37 -7.08
N THR A 419 -4.34 19.27 -6.32
CA THR A 419 -3.05 18.59 -6.19
C THR A 419 -2.57 18.02 -7.53
N LEU A 420 -3.47 17.44 -8.32
CA LEU A 420 -3.18 16.90 -9.64
C LEU A 420 -2.70 18.02 -10.59
N LEU A 421 -3.39 19.16 -10.63
CA LEU A 421 -2.97 20.33 -11.42
C LEU A 421 -1.54 20.73 -11.08
N ALA A 422 -1.27 20.94 -9.78
CA ALA A 422 0.05 21.35 -9.30
C ALA A 422 1.14 20.34 -9.71
N LEU A 423 0.91 19.03 -9.57
CA LEU A 423 1.90 18.02 -9.95
C LEU A 423 2.16 17.95 -11.45
N VAL A 424 1.14 18.14 -12.29
CA VAL A 424 1.30 18.15 -13.76
C VAL A 424 2.07 19.40 -14.20
N GLU A 425 1.84 20.56 -13.59
CA GLU A 425 2.63 21.76 -13.84
C GLU A 425 4.10 21.59 -13.40
N GLN A 426 4.32 21.02 -12.21
CA GLN A 426 5.66 20.68 -11.72
C GLN A 426 6.39 19.70 -12.64
N ALA A 427 5.67 18.73 -13.24
CA ALA A 427 6.25 17.82 -14.22
C ALA A 427 6.73 18.55 -15.48
N GLY A 428 6.00 19.58 -15.94
CA GLY A 428 6.44 20.46 -17.01
C GLY A 428 7.70 21.27 -16.65
N LEU A 429 7.78 21.78 -15.42
CA LEU A 429 8.95 22.50 -14.92
C LEU A 429 10.19 21.60 -14.79
N ALA A 430 10.02 20.37 -14.32
CA ALA A 430 11.10 19.38 -14.22
C ALA A 430 11.74 19.09 -15.58
N LEU A 431 10.94 18.98 -16.65
CA LEU A 431 11.45 18.83 -18.02
C LEU A 431 12.23 20.05 -18.53
N ALA A 432 11.95 21.24 -17.99
CA ALA A 432 12.70 22.47 -18.26
C ALA A 432 13.95 22.64 -17.37
N GLY A 433 14.33 21.60 -16.62
CA GLY A 433 15.50 21.60 -15.73
C GLY A 433 15.28 22.30 -14.38
N ARG A 434 14.03 22.56 -13.99
CA ARG A 434 13.67 23.18 -12.70
C ARG A 434 13.13 22.10 -11.76
N LEU A 435 13.97 21.64 -10.82
CA LEU A 435 13.62 20.65 -9.80
C LEU A 435 13.02 21.29 -8.54
#